data_AF-A0A6A6FAF2-F1
#
_entry.id   AF-A0A6A6FAF2-F1
#
_cell.length_a   1.000
_cell.length_b   1.000
_cell.length_c   1.000
_cell.angle_alpha   90.00
_cell.angle_beta   90.00
_cell.angle_gamma   90.00
#
_symmetry.space_group_name_H-M   'P 1'
#
loop_
_entity.id
_entity.type
_entity.pdbx_description
1 polymer ?
#
loop_
_entity_poly.entity_id
_entity_poly.type
_entity_poly.pdbx_seq_one_letter_code
_entity_poly.pdbx_strand_id
1 'polypeptide(L)'
;MGDQGLTVQDADALLDSVVDFPNISARFERVRPITNFRKDDSEARILYICRKLPHAEGKLSNDNLTVEGKEERYVLKCKVQAPSVLANGLTTPIPGPSDHTKAEQEALQRFADTQSPGLPHLLATKLDTQNEKGPMPGGYISYTVMTLMPGKDLMEAKFWSMPEAQQNQIRDAFRGVIKHVWTLGMEPYDCALRNILWEQETKKLSLVDFEHYHPMTKDPINMDLNNEMMRWGIVRRPAHTAHWKAWFEAEGLYN
;
A
#
# COMPACT_ATOMS: atom_id res chain seq x y z
N MET A 1 3.68 14.32 22.88
CA MET A 1 4.09 15.16 21.73
C MET A 1 2.81 15.48 20.97
N GLY A 2 2.47 16.76 20.88
CA GLY A 2 1.19 17.19 20.30
C GLY A 2 1.12 16.83 18.82
N ASP A 3 -0.04 16.35 18.40
CA ASP A 3 -0.42 16.15 17.02
C ASP A 3 -0.26 17.49 16.28
N GLN A 4 0.86 17.69 15.57
CA GLN A 4 0.94 18.71 14.52
C GLN A 4 0.28 18.14 13.26
N GLY A 5 -0.92 17.58 13.45
CA GLY A 5 -1.58 16.68 12.53
C GLY A 5 -2.06 17.43 11.32
N LEU A 6 -1.36 17.24 10.19
CA LEU A 6 -1.91 17.67 8.91
C LEU A 6 -3.27 16.99 8.71
N THR A 7 -4.24 17.80 8.30
CA THR A 7 -5.61 17.36 8.06
C THR A 7 -5.78 16.95 6.59
N VAL A 8 -6.89 16.28 6.30
CA VAL A 8 -7.31 16.07 4.90
C VAL A 8 -7.52 17.43 4.21
N GLN A 9 -8.00 18.46 4.92
CA GLN A 9 -8.19 19.79 4.34
C GLN A 9 -6.85 20.42 3.90
N ASP A 10 -5.78 20.21 4.68
CA ASP A 10 -4.44 20.67 4.30
C ASP A 10 -3.94 19.94 3.04
N ALA A 11 -4.24 18.65 2.90
CA ALA A 11 -3.93 17.90 1.70
C ALA A 11 -4.76 18.39 0.50
N ASP A 12 -6.04 18.67 0.70
CA ASP A 12 -6.96 19.13 -0.36
C ASP A 12 -6.61 20.54 -0.86
N ALA A 13 -6.09 21.39 0.01
CA ALA A 13 -5.57 22.71 -0.36
C ALA A 13 -4.26 22.63 -1.15
N LEU A 14 -3.48 21.58 -0.93
CA LEU A 14 -2.17 21.38 -1.56
C LEU A 14 -2.24 20.63 -2.90
N LEU A 15 -3.05 19.58 -2.96
CA LEU A 15 -3.08 18.64 -4.07
C LEU A 15 -4.20 18.99 -5.04
N ASP A 16 -3.94 18.93 -6.34
CA ASP A 16 -4.96 19.18 -7.36
C ASP A 16 -6.11 18.16 -7.23
N SER A 17 -7.36 18.63 -7.36
CA SER A 17 -8.53 17.74 -7.34
C SER A 17 -8.55 16.78 -8.54
N VAL A 18 -7.97 17.21 -9.66
CA VAL A 18 -7.78 16.42 -10.87
C VAL A 18 -6.31 16.41 -11.22
N VAL A 19 -5.73 15.23 -11.37
CA VAL A 19 -4.32 15.06 -11.73
C VAL A 19 -4.22 14.53 -13.16
N ASP A 20 -3.52 15.27 -14.01
CA ASP A 20 -3.22 14.88 -15.39
C ASP A 20 -2.03 13.91 -15.46
N PHE A 21 -2.18 12.84 -16.24
CA PHE A 21 -1.13 11.88 -16.55
C PHE A 21 -0.92 11.83 -18.07
N PRO A 22 -0.11 12.75 -18.64
CA PRO A 22 0.08 12.86 -20.09
C PRO A 22 0.57 11.56 -20.74
N ASN A 23 1.43 10.83 -20.03
CA ASN A 23 2.05 9.57 -20.50
C ASN A 23 1.03 8.50 -20.92
N ILE A 24 -0.18 8.54 -20.34
CA ILE A 24 -1.27 7.60 -20.65
C ILE A 24 -2.52 8.32 -21.16
N SER A 25 -2.40 9.61 -21.50
CA SER A 25 -3.51 10.45 -21.98
C SER A 25 -4.77 10.32 -21.11
N ALA A 26 -4.59 10.33 -19.79
CA ALA A 26 -5.69 10.17 -18.84
C ALA A 26 -5.58 11.18 -17.70
N ARG A 27 -6.72 11.44 -17.06
CA ARG A 27 -6.81 12.30 -15.87
C ARG A 27 -7.53 11.54 -14.79
N PHE A 28 -7.15 11.76 -13.54
CA PHE A 28 -7.81 11.13 -12.40
C PHE A 28 -8.33 12.18 -11.44
N GLU A 29 -9.62 12.14 -11.17
CA GLU A 29 -10.28 13.00 -10.19
C GLU A 29 -10.31 12.30 -8.84
N ARG A 30 -9.86 13.01 -7.80
CA ARG A 30 -9.95 12.57 -6.40
C ARG A 30 -11.42 12.61 -5.98
N VAL A 31 -11.94 11.47 -5.52
CA VAL A 31 -13.33 11.34 -5.09
C VAL A 31 -13.44 11.50 -3.57
N ARG A 32 -12.62 10.75 -2.82
CA ARG A 32 -12.58 10.84 -1.36
C ARG A 32 -11.28 10.27 -0.79
N PRO A 33 -10.80 10.73 0.37
CA PRO A 33 -9.67 10.12 1.06
C PRO A 33 -10.00 8.69 1.53
N ILE A 34 -8.96 7.85 1.61
CA ILE A 34 -8.95 6.53 2.25
C ILE A 34 -8.19 6.62 3.58
N THR A 35 -7.13 7.43 3.62
CA THR A 35 -6.29 7.64 4.80
C THR A 35 -6.28 9.09 5.22
N ASN A 36 -5.85 9.36 6.45
CA ASN A 36 -5.50 10.72 6.88
C ASN A 36 -4.22 11.19 6.15
N PHE A 37 -3.98 12.50 6.16
CA PHE A 37 -2.74 13.07 5.64
C PHE A 37 -1.64 12.93 6.70
N ARG A 38 -0.83 11.88 6.57
CA ARG A 38 0.23 11.59 7.53
C ARG A 38 1.50 12.29 7.11
N LYS A 39 2.20 12.90 8.07
CA LYS A 39 3.49 13.54 7.86
C LYS A 39 4.53 12.93 8.78
N ASP A 40 5.61 12.49 8.18
CA ASP A 40 6.87 12.14 8.81
C ASP A 40 7.89 13.27 8.52
N ASP A 41 9.11 13.18 9.06
CA ASP A 41 10.10 14.29 8.99
C ASP A 41 10.47 14.72 7.55
N SER A 42 10.38 13.80 6.58
CA SER A 42 10.82 14.00 5.19
C SER A 42 9.74 13.75 4.15
N GLU A 43 8.59 13.18 4.52
CA GLU A 43 7.52 12.79 3.61
C GLU A 43 6.15 13.00 4.26
N ALA A 44 5.18 13.49 3.50
CA ALA A 44 3.78 13.41 3.84
C ALA A 44 3.03 12.58 2.79
N ARG A 45 2.06 11.77 3.21
CA ARG A 45 1.34 10.84 2.33
C ARG A 45 -0.15 10.77 2.62
N ILE A 46 -0.92 10.60 1.56
CA ILE A 46 -2.37 10.37 1.62
C ILE A 46 -2.81 9.52 0.43
N LEU A 47 -3.80 8.66 0.65
CA LEU A 47 -4.45 7.86 -0.39
C LEU A 47 -5.87 8.37 -0.61
N TYR A 48 -6.28 8.42 -1.87
CA TYR A 48 -7.63 8.73 -2.30
C TYR A 48 -8.22 7.58 -3.10
N ILE A 49 -9.53 7.38 -2.98
CA ILE A 49 -10.28 6.79 -4.09
C ILE A 49 -10.37 7.84 -5.18
N CYS A 50 -10.06 7.45 -6.42
CA CYS A 50 -10.19 8.29 -7.59
C CYS A 50 -10.99 7.60 -8.69
N ARG A 51 -11.39 8.38 -9.70
CA ARG A 51 -12.00 7.88 -10.93
C ARG A 51 -11.26 8.43 -12.15
N LYS A 52 -11.19 7.63 -13.21
CA LYS A 52 -10.59 8.03 -14.48
C LYS A 52 -11.55 8.93 -15.24
N LEU A 53 -11.07 10.07 -15.72
CA LEU A 53 -11.80 10.98 -16.60
C LEU A 53 -11.28 10.83 -18.04
N PRO A 54 -12.15 11.00 -19.05
CA PRO A 54 -11.71 11.06 -20.44
C PRO A 54 -10.80 12.27 -20.69
N HIS A 55 -9.85 12.11 -21.61
CA HIS A 55 -9.00 13.21 -22.08
C HIS A 55 -9.86 14.24 -22.83
N ALA A 56 -9.55 15.53 -22.66
CA ALA A 56 -10.36 16.64 -23.18
C ALA A 56 -10.35 16.76 -24.72
N GLU A 57 -9.46 16.02 -25.41
CA GLU A 57 -9.32 16.06 -26.86
C GLU A 57 -9.41 14.64 -27.45
N GLY A 58 -10.52 14.36 -28.13
CA GLY A 58 -10.56 13.32 -29.17
C GLY A 58 -11.26 12.00 -28.83
N LYS A 59 -12.54 11.94 -29.22
CA LYS A 59 -13.41 10.76 -29.40
C LYS A 59 -13.76 10.00 -28.11
N LEU A 60 -15.07 9.91 -27.84
CA LEU A 60 -15.62 8.85 -27.01
C LEU A 60 -15.15 7.51 -27.59
N SER A 61 -14.11 6.91 -27.01
CA SER A 61 -13.95 5.47 -27.10
C SER A 61 -15.12 4.87 -26.32
N ASN A 62 -15.85 3.97 -26.96
CA ASN A 62 -16.92 3.18 -26.35
C ASN A 62 -16.42 2.24 -25.23
N ASP A 63 -15.16 2.37 -24.79
CA ASP A 63 -14.56 1.63 -23.68
C ASP A 63 -15.05 2.09 -22.30
N ASN A 64 -15.79 3.21 -22.21
CA ASN A 64 -16.36 3.69 -20.95
C ASN A 64 -17.69 3.02 -20.55
N LEU A 65 -18.13 1.99 -21.29
CA LEU A 65 -19.26 1.15 -20.89
C LEU A 65 -18.73 -0.14 -20.25
N THR A 66 -18.27 -0.03 -19.01
CA THR A 66 -18.13 -1.21 -18.15
C THR A 66 -19.51 -1.80 -17.89
N VAL A 67 -19.60 -3.12 -18.08
CA VAL A 67 -20.78 -3.95 -17.87
C VAL A 67 -21.43 -3.57 -16.52
N GLU A 68 -22.70 -3.14 -16.56
CA GLU A 68 -23.55 -2.73 -15.41
C GLU A 68 -23.40 -1.30 -14.83
N GLY A 69 -22.80 -0.33 -15.53
CA GLY A 69 -22.93 1.09 -15.11
C GLY A 69 -22.30 1.41 -13.74
N LYS A 70 -21.45 0.53 -13.21
CA LYS A 70 -20.58 0.83 -12.07
C LYS A 70 -19.37 1.61 -12.58
N GLU A 71 -19.30 2.88 -12.20
CA GLU A 71 -18.10 3.69 -12.46
C GLU A 71 -16.88 3.00 -11.85
N GLU A 72 -15.88 2.69 -12.67
CA GLU A 72 -14.64 2.07 -12.20
C GLU A 72 -13.90 3.03 -11.24
N ARG A 73 -13.30 2.46 -10.20
CA ARG A 73 -12.59 3.19 -9.14
C ARG A 73 -11.18 2.67 -9.00
N TYR A 74 -10.29 3.59 -8.64
CA TYR A 74 -8.87 3.33 -8.47
C TYR A 74 -8.39 3.97 -7.17
N VAL A 75 -7.15 3.67 -6.79
CA VAL A 75 -6.46 4.32 -5.69
C VAL A 75 -5.44 5.30 -6.27
N LEU A 76 -5.48 6.55 -5.81
CA LEU A 76 -4.42 7.54 -6.05
C LEU A 76 -3.64 7.74 -4.74
N LYS A 77 -2.38 7.33 -4.73
CA LYS A 77 -1.43 7.61 -3.65
C LYS A 77 -0.65 8.88 -4.01
N CYS A 78 -0.69 9.87 -3.12
CA CYS A 78 0.08 11.10 -3.21
C CYS A 78 1.14 11.11 -2.13
N LYS A 79 2.41 11.28 -2.51
CA LYS A 79 3.54 11.43 -1.60
C LYS A 79 4.23 12.76 -1.85
N VAL A 80 4.19 13.63 -0.85
CA VAL A 80 4.82 14.95 -0.83
C VAL A 80 6.13 14.82 -0.09
N GLN A 81 7.25 15.03 -0.78
CA GLN A 81 8.58 14.81 -0.24
C GLN A 81 9.34 16.14 -0.16
N ALA A 82 10.08 16.31 0.93
CA ALA A 82 10.96 17.45 1.09
C ALA A 82 12.09 17.40 0.05
N PRO A 83 12.62 18.56 -0.40
CA PRO A 83 13.70 18.59 -1.38
C PRO A 83 14.88 17.67 -1.00
N SER A 84 15.34 17.58 0.24
CA SER A 84 16.30 16.51 0.59
C SER A 84 16.36 16.15 2.06
N VAL A 85 16.42 17.11 2.98
CA VAL A 85 16.87 16.86 4.35
C VAL A 85 16.36 17.94 5.29
N LEU A 86 15.32 17.68 6.09
CA LEU A 86 15.15 18.38 7.37
C LEU A 86 16.00 17.74 8.49
N ALA A 87 16.79 16.69 8.20
CA ALA A 87 17.60 15.94 9.17
C ALA A 87 19.10 15.82 8.76
N ASN A 88 19.84 16.95 8.65
CA ASN A 88 21.32 17.10 8.48
C ASN A 88 21.81 18.18 7.49
N GLY A 89 20.97 19.15 7.06
CA GLY A 89 21.48 20.39 6.43
C GLY A 89 22.00 20.28 4.99
N LEU A 90 21.57 19.29 4.20
CA LEU A 90 21.78 19.32 2.75
C LEU A 90 20.89 20.39 2.11
N THR A 91 21.46 21.23 1.26
CA THR A 91 20.80 22.40 0.63
C THR A 91 20.28 22.12 -0.77
N THR A 92 20.63 20.98 -1.37
CA THR A 92 20.21 20.61 -2.73
C THR A 92 19.14 19.54 -2.70
N PRO A 93 18.04 19.69 -3.46
CA PRO A 93 17.04 18.65 -3.58
C PRO A 93 17.62 17.33 -4.15
N ILE A 94 17.30 16.18 -3.56
CA ILE A 94 17.62 14.86 -4.12
C ILE A 94 16.67 14.63 -5.30
N PRO A 95 17.19 14.38 -6.51
CA PRO A 95 16.34 14.16 -7.68
C PRO A 95 15.48 12.90 -7.56
N GLY A 96 14.20 13.04 -7.88
CA GLY A 96 13.28 11.91 -8.04
C GLY A 96 12.56 11.53 -6.74
N PRO A 97 11.60 10.59 -6.83
CA PRO A 97 10.92 10.11 -5.65
C PRO A 97 11.86 9.28 -4.77
N SER A 98 11.56 9.17 -3.47
CA SER A 98 12.30 8.31 -2.54
C SER A 98 12.46 6.87 -3.07
N ASP A 99 13.51 6.18 -2.64
CA ASP A 99 13.77 4.80 -3.05
C ASP A 99 12.62 3.85 -2.65
N HIS A 100 11.95 4.10 -1.53
CA HIS A 100 10.73 3.38 -1.14
C HIS A 100 9.59 3.57 -2.15
N THR A 101 9.43 4.80 -2.68
CA THR A 101 8.41 5.08 -3.69
C THR A 101 8.75 4.43 -5.03
N LYS A 102 10.03 4.42 -5.43
CA LYS A 102 10.48 3.71 -6.63
C LYS A 102 10.25 2.21 -6.51
N ALA A 103 10.65 1.62 -5.38
CA ALA A 103 10.43 0.20 -5.10
C ALA A 103 8.94 -0.16 -5.16
N GLU A 104 8.07 0.65 -4.54
CA GLU A 104 6.62 0.44 -4.60
C GLU A 104 6.10 0.46 -6.05
N GLN A 105 6.52 1.45 -6.85
CA GLN A 105 6.13 1.56 -8.25
C GLN A 105 6.62 0.36 -9.08
N GLU A 106 7.84 -0.12 -8.84
CA GLU A 106 8.40 -1.32 -9.49
C GLU A 106 7.60 -2.57 -9.12
N ALA A 107 7.22 -2.73 -7.85
CA ALA A 107 6.38 -3.84 -7.42
C ALA A 107 5.01 -3.82 -8.11
N LEU A 108 4.33 -2.67 -8.08
CA LEU A 108 3.02 -2.48 -8.71
C LEU A 108 3.08 -2.70 -10.22
N GLN A 109 4.15 -2.26 -10.89
CA GLN A 109 4.36 -2.51 -12.32
C GLN A 109 4.55 -4.01 -12.59
N ARG A 110 5.37 -4.70 -11.80
CA ARG A 110 5.55 -6.16 -11.96
C ARG A 110 4.25 -6.92 -11.73
N PHE A 111 3.40 -6.48 -10.79
CA PHE A 111 2.07 -7.06 -10.58
C PHE A 111 1.16 -6.86 -11.78
N ALA A 112 1.19 -5.68 -12.40
CA ALA A 112 0.44 -5.39 -13.63
C ALA A 112 0.92 -6.24 -14.80
N ASP A 113 2.23 -6.31 -15.04
CA ASP A 113 2.84 -7.04 -16.17
C ASP A 113 2.53 -8.53 -16.13
N THR A 114 2.41 -9.09 -14.93
CA THR A 114 2.11 -10.51 -14.69
C THR A 114 0.62 -10.77 -14.45
N GLN A 115 -0.22 -9.74 -14.54
CA GLN A 115 -1.66 -9.79 -14.25
C GLN A 115 -1.95 -10.50 -12.92
N SER A 116 -1.15 -10.18 -11.90
CA SER A 116 -1.11 -10.91 -10.64
C SER A 116 -2.46 -10.86 -9.91
N PRO A 117 -3.12 -12.01 -9.66
CA PRO A 117 -4.38 -12.02 -8.93
C PRO A 117 -4.17 -11.68 -7.45
N GLY A 118 -5.06 -10.88 -6.88
CA GLY A 118 -4.99 -10.48 -5.47
C GLY A 118 -3.87 -9.48 -5.16
N LEU A 119 -3.25 -8.85 -6.17
CA LEU A 119 -2.27 -7.79 -5.98
C LEU A 119 -2.69 -6.54 -6.76
N PRO A 120 -2.43 -5.33 -6.23
CA PRO A 120 -2.72 -4.07 -6.92
C PRO A 120 -1.85 -3.90 -8.16
N HIS A 121 -2.40 -3.37 -9.24
CA HIS A 121 -1.69 -3.15 -10.51
C HIS A 121 -1.44 -1.67 -10.70
N LEU A 122 -0.23 -1.32 -11.17
CA LEU A 122 0.08 0.06 -11.54
C LEU A 122 -0.71 0.47 -12.80
N LEU A 123 -1.30 1.66 -12.76
CA LEU A 123 -1.93 2.28 -13.93
C LEU A 123 -1.14 3.48 -14.44
N ALA A 124 -0.67 4.33 -13.53
CA ALA A 124 -0.03 5.59 -13.89
C ALA A 124 0.90 6.08 -12.79
N THR A 125 1.98 6.76 -13.19
CA THR A 125 2.83 7.52 -12.29
C THR A 125 3.07 8.92 -12.84
N LYS A 126 3.23 9.87 -11.93
CA LYS A 126 3.63 11.25 -12.25
C LYS A 126 4.53 11.75 -11.12
N LEU A 127 5.53 12.54 -11.48
CA LEU A 127 6.36 13.26 -10.53
C LEU A 127 6.31 14.75 -10.87
N ASP A 128 5.88 15.56 -9.91
CA ASP A 128 5.89 17.02 -10.02
C ASP A 128 6.86 17.62 -9.02
N THR A 129 7.42 18.79 -9.33
CA THR A 129 8.19 19.60 -8.38
C THR A 129 7.27 20.59 -7.68
N GLN A 130 7.39 20.69 -6.37
CA GLN A 130 6.66 21.66 -5.56
C GLN A 130 7.17 23.07 -5.88
N ASN A 131 6.24 23.97 -6.17
CA ASN A 131 6.53 25.39 -6.34
C ASN A 131 6.90 26.05 -4.99
N GLU A 132 7.31 27.32 -5.04
CA GLU A 132 7.73 28.08 -3.84
C GLU A 132 6.64 28.27 -2.78
N LYS A 133 5.37 27.98 -3.12
CA LYS A 133 4.22 28.12 -2.23
C LYS A 133 3.76 26.78 -1.62
N GLY A 134 4.38 25.65 -2.01
CA GLY A 134 4.10 24.34 -1.42
C GLY A 134 4.61 24.25 0.03
N PRO A 135 4.17 23.25 0.82
CA PRO A 135 4.65 23.05 2.18
C PRO A 135 6.13 22.70 2.25
N MET A 136 6.70 22.23 1.12
CA MET A 136 8.12 21.92 0.99
C MET A 136 8.63 22.44 -0.37
N PRO A 137 8.90 23.76 -0.50
CA PRO A 137 9.40 24.38 -1.72
C PRO A 137 10.60 23.65 -2.32
N GLY A 138 10.56 23.35 -3.62
CA GLY A 138 11.63 22.62 -4.31
C GLY A 138 11.65 21.11 -4.05
N GLY A 139 10.76 20.60 -3.20
CA GLY A 139 10.48 19.17 -3.02
C GLY A 139 9.70 18.58 -4.20
N TYR A 140 9.28 17.33 -4.06
CA TYR A 140 8.53 16.64 -5.11
C TYR A 140 7.18 16.14 -4.62
N ILE A 141 6.24 15.96 -5.54
CA ILE A 141 5.01 15.22 -5.32
C ILE A 141 5.02 14.03 -6.28
N SER A 142 5.05 12.82 -5.72
CA SER A 142 4.86 11.60 -6.48
C SER A 142 3.40 11.17 -6.42
N TYR A 143 2.81 10.97 -7.59
CA TYR A 143 1.48 10.43 -7.77
C TYR A 143 1.60 9.02 -8.33
N THR A 144 0.94 8.07 -7.69
CA THR A 144 0.85 6.68 -8.14
C THR A 144 -0.63 6.29 -8.20
N VAL A 145 -1.13 5.92 -9.38
CA VAL A 145 -2.48 5.37 -9.56
C VAL A 145 -2.38 3.87 -9.69
N MET A 146 -3.19 3.14 -8.93
CA MET A 146 -3.25 1.68 -8.92
C MET A 146 -4.68 1.17 -8.81
N THR A 147 -4.91 -0.11 -9.13
CA THR A 147 -6.24 -0.72 -9.01
C THR A 147 -6.77 -0.66 -7.58
N LEU A 148 -8.08 -0.44 -7.43
CA LEU A 148 -8.75 -0.60 -6.14
C LEU A 148 -9.06 -2.08 -5.91
N MET A 149 -8.43 -2.65 -4.89
CA MET A 149 -8.66 -4.05 -4.52
C MET A 149 -9.97 -4.18 -3.72
N PRO A 150 -10.76 -5.25 -3.93
CA PRO A 150 -12.03 -5.44 -3.24
C PRO A 150 -11.84 -5.90 -1.78
N GLY A 151 -12.91 -5.82 -0.99
CA GLY A 151 -12.93 -6.28 0.39
C GLY A 151 -12.59 -5.23 1.44
N LYS A 152 -12.67 -5.67 2.70
CA LYS A 152 -12.26 -4.88 3.88
C LYS A 152 -10.95 -5.41 4.43
N ASP A 153 -10.17 -4.55 5.06
CA ASP A 153 -8.96 -5.00 5.73
C ASP A 153 -9.28 -5.86 6.95
N LEU A 154 -8.42 -6.83 7.25
CA LEU A 154 -8.66 -7.81 8.31
C LEU A 154 -8.57 -7.20 9.72
N MET A 155 -7.93 -6.03 9.87
CA MET A 155 -7.89 -5.31 11.15
C MET A 155 -9.26 -4.70 11.45
N GLU A 156 -9.84 -3.95 10.50
CA GLU A 156 -11.18 -3.37 10.59
C GLU A 156 -12.25 -4.47 10.68
N ALA A 157 -12.10 -5.54 9.89
CA ALA A 157 -13.03 -6.67 9.88
C ALA A 157 -12.95 -7.55 11.15
N LYS A 158 -12.04 -7.23 12.10
CA LYS A 158 -11.84 -7.94 13.37
C LYS A 158 -11.63 -9.45 13.15
N PHE A 159 -10.65 -9.80 12.33
CA PHE A 159 -10.34 -11.19 11.94
C PHE A 159 -10.44 -12.23 13.07
N TRP A 160 -9.87 -11.95 14.24
CA TRP A 160 -9.86 -12.88 15.37
C TRP A 160 -11.22 -13.10 16.03
N SER A 161 -12.20 -12.25 15.75
CA SER A 161 -13.60 -12.41 16.17
C SER A 161 -14.46 -13.15 15.16
N MET A 162 -13.92 -13.48 13.98
CA MET A 162 -14.65 -14.25 12.95
C MET A 162 -14.74 -15.74 13.34
N PRO A 163 -15.75 -16.48 12.86
CA PRO A 163 -15.82 -17.93 12.99
C PRO A 163 -14.56 -18.61 12.44
N GLU A 164 -14.12 -19.70 13.08
CA GLU A 164 -12.90 -20.42 12.70
C GLU A 164 -12.93 -20.89 11.23
N ALA A 165 -14.08 -21.36 10.74
CA ALA A 165 -14.25 -21.74 9.35
C ALA A 165 -13.95 -20.59 8.37
N GLN A 166 -14.34 -19.37 8.71
CA GLN A 166 -14.05 -18.18 7.90
C GLN A 166 -12.57 -17.79 7.99
N GLN A 167 -11.97 -17.88 9.18
CA GLN A 167 -10.53 -17.65 9.34
C GLN A 167 -9.72 -18.64 8.50
N ASN A 168 -10.12 -19.90 8.43
CA ASN A 168 -9.46 -20.92 7.62
C ASN A 168 -9.59 -20.65 6.12
N GLN A 169 -10.77 -20.19 5.64
CA GLN A 169 -10.93 -19.74 4.25
C GLN A 169 -9.96 -18.61 3.89
N ILE A 170 -9.79 -17.64 4.79
CA ILE A 170 -8.87 -16.52 4.60
C ILE A 170 -7.41 -17.02 4.57
N ARG A 171 -7.04 -17.92 5.48
CA ARG A 171 -5.70 -18.53 5.53
C ARG A 171 -5.38 -19.30 4.25
N ASP A 172 -6.35 -20.05 3.72
CA ASP A 172 -6.21 -20.81 2.49
C ASP A 172 -6.05 -19.90 1.26
N ALA A 173 -6.84 -18.83 1.18
CA ALA A 173 -6.70 -17.83 0.12
C ALA A 173 -5.36 -17.08 0.23
N PHE A 174 -4.94 -16.73 1.45
CA PHE A 174 -3.67 -16.06 1.72
C PHE A 174 -2.49 -16.88 1.20
N ARG A 175 -2.50 -18.20 1.43
CA ARG A 175 -1.49 -19.13 0.92
C ARG A 175 -1.29 -19.04 -0.58
N GLY A 176 -2.36 -18.87 -1.35
CA GLY A 176 -2.29 -18.71 -2.80
C GLY A 176 -1.57 -17.41 -3.19
N VAL A 177 -2.01 -16.29 -2.63
CA VAL A 177 -1.50 -14.96 -2.98
C VAL A 177 -0.04 -14.78 -2.53
N ILE A 178 0.31 -15.18 -1.31
CA ILE A 178 1.69 -15.00 -0.81
C ILE A 178 2.71 -15.86 -1.56
N LYS A 179 2.32 -17.09 -1.95
CA LYS A 179 3.19 -17.93 -2.78
C LYS A 179 3.41 -17.30 -4.14
N HIS A 180 2.37 -16.69 -4.73
CA HIS A 180 2.53 -15.95 -5.98
C HIS A 180 3.50 -14.79 -5.83
N VAL A 181 3.38 -13.97 -4.77
CA VAL A 181 4.36 -12.91 -4.43
C VAL A 181 5.79 -13.45 -4.37
N TRP A 182 5.99 -14.62 -3.76
CA TRP A 182 7.31 -15.25 -3.70
C TRP A 182 7.85 -15.66 -5.06
N THR A 183 7.01 -16.19 -5.95
CA THR A 183 7.45 -16.51 -7.33
C THR A 183 7.88 -15.28 -8.13
N LEU A 184 7.41 -14.09 -7.74
CA LEU A 184 7.84 -12.81 -8.32
C LEU A 184 9.17 -12.30 -7.73
N GLY A 185 9.78 -13.06 -6.82
CA GLY A 185 11.05 -12.73 -6.18
C GLY A 185 10.93 -11.65 -5.11
N MET A 186 9.78 -11.53 -4.44
CA MET A 186 9.53 -10.50 -3.43
C MET A 186 9.24 -11.11 -2.05
N GLU A 187 9.85 -10.53 -1.02
CA GLU A 187 9.53 -10.81 0.38
C GLU A 187 8.92 -9.55 1.04
N PRO A 188 7.60 -9.54 1.32
CA PRO A 188 6.97 -8.42 2.01
C PRO A 188 7.61 -8.13 3.38
N TYR A 189 7.76 -6.86 3.73
CA TYR A 189 8.30 -6.45 5.03
C TYR A 189 7.21 -5.99 6.00
N ASP A 190 6.29 -5.12 5.55
CA ASP A 190 5.20 -4.60 6.39
C ASP A 190 4.01 -5.56 6.49
N CYS A 191 4.25 -6.69 7.14
CA CYS A 191 3.26 -7.74 7.33
C CYS A 191 2.28 -7.37 8.45
N ALA A 192 1.02 -7.07 8.11
CA ALA A 192 -0.01 -6.74 9.09
C ALA A 192 -1.42 -7.03 8.56
N LEU A 193 -2.39 -7.21 9.48
CA LEU A 193 -3.80 -7.42 9.15
C LEU A 193 -4.41 -6.28 8.32
N ARG A 194 -3.96 -5.04 8.54
CA ARG A 194 -4.40 -3.86 7.77
C ARG A 194 -4.03 -3.93 6.28
N ASN A 195 -3.06 -4.77 5.92
CA ASN A 195 -2.55 -4.92 4.55
C ASN A 195 -3.11 -6.18 3.85
N ILE A 196 -4.07 -6.87 4.49
CA ILE A 196 -4.80 -8.00 3.90
C ILE A 196 -6.25 -7.58 3.73
N LEU A 197 -6.72 -7.51 2.48
CA LEU A 197 -8.13 -7.27 2.17
C LEU A 197 -8.84 -8.59 1.90
N TRP A 198 -10.03 -8.75 2.46
CA TRP A 198 -10.88 -9.92 2.23
C TRP A 198 -12.26 -9.50 1.74
N GLU A 199 -12.60 -9.97 0.54
CA GLU A 199 -13.93 -9.83 -0.05
C GLU A 199 -14.75 -11.09 0.22
N GLN A 200 -15.75 -10.96 1.08
CA GLN A 200 -16.49 -12.08 1.63
C GLN A 200 -17.35 -12.77 0.57
N GLU A 201 -17.91 -12.00 -0.36
CA GLU A 201 -18.85 -12.49 -1.38
C GLU A 201 -18.13 -13.31 -2.44
N THR A 202 -17.01 -12.78 -2.96
CA THR A 202 -16.24 -13.45 -4.01
C THR A 202 -15.13 -14.36 -3.48
N LYS A 203 -14.92 -14.39 -2.15
CA LYS A 203 -13.83 -15.12 -1.50
C LYS A 203 -12.45 -14.75 -2.04
N LYS A 204 -12.29 -13.47 -2.40
CA LYS A 204 -11.04 -12.95 -2.95
C LYS A 204 -10.24 -12.32 -1.83
N LEU A 205 -8.97 -12.70 -1.75
CA LEU A 205 -7.99 -12.08 -0.86
C LEU A 205 -7.06 -11.21 -1.69
N SER A 206 -6.73 -10.03 -1.16
CA SER A 206 -5.73 -9.17 -1.74
C SER A 206 -4.67 -8.77 -0.72
N LEU A 207 -3.43 -8.69 -1.15
CA LEU A 207 -2.34 -8.08 -0.37
C LEU A 207 -2.04 -6.71 -0.95
N VAL A 208 -1.86 -5.72 -0.09
CA VAL A 208 -1.59 -4.32 -0.47
C VAL A 208 -0.38 -3.79 0.30
N ASP A 209 0.05 -2.56 -0.03
CA ASP A 209 1.11 -1.83 0.66
C ASP A 209 2.52 -2.47 0.52
N PHE A 210 3.00 -2.54 -0.73
CA PHE A 210 4.33 -3.05 -1.08
C PHE A 210 5.42 -1.96 -1.08
N GLU A 211 5.27 -0.95 -0.22
CA GLU A 211 6.26 0.12 -0.05
C GLU A 211 7.59 -0.40 0.53
N HIS A 212 7.52 -1.47 1.31
CA HIS A 212 8.67 -2.15 1.88
C HIS A 212 8.62 -3.64 1.53
N TYR A 213 9.50 -4.05 0.62
CA TYR A 213 9.80 -5.46 0.36
C TYR A 213 11.31 -5.62 0.18
N HIS A 214 11.78 -6.84 0.38
CA HIS A 214 13.14 -7.23 0.04
C HIS A 214 13.13 -8.07 -1.23
N PRO A 215 14.15 -7.94 -2.09
CA PRO A 215 14.43 -8.95 -3.10
C PRO A 215 14.56 -10.31 -2.41
N MET A 216 13.83 -11.29 -2.91
CA MET A 216 13.87 -12.63 -2.36
C MET A 216 15.25 -13.24 -2.57
N THR A 217 15.88 -13.66 -1.46
CA THR A 217 17.19 -14.33 -1.45
C THR A 217 17.08 -15.84 -1.22
N LYS A 218 15.89 -16.31 -0.85
CA LYS A 218 15.58 -17.72 -0.56
C LYS A 218 14.79 -18.33 -1.71
N ASP A 219 14.87 -19.64 -1.87
CA ASP A 219 14.04 -20.35 -2.85
C ASP A 219 12.55 -20.25 -2.47
N PRO A 220 11.66 -19.74 -3.35
CA PRO A 220 10.21 -19.65 -3.12
C PRO A 220 9.57 -20.97 -2.64
N ILE A 221 10.11 -22.12 -3.06
CA ILE A 221 9.58 -23.45 -2.72
C ILE A 221 9.82 -23.77 -1.24
N ASN A 222 10.93 -23.29 -0.68
CA ASN A 222 11.39 -23.61 0.67
C ASN A 222 11.00 -22.55 1.72
N MET A 223 10.10 -21.63 1.35
CA MET A 223 9.61 -20.58 2.25
C MET A 223 8.72 -21.16 3.36
N ASP A 224 8.95 -20.72 4.60
CA ASP A 224 8.12 -21.09 5.75
C ASP A 224 6.81 -20.28 5.75
N LEU A 225 5.79 -20.87 5.12
CA LEU A 225 4.45 -20.31 5.08
C LEU A 225 3.85 -20.08 6.46
N ASN A 226 4.11 -20.95 7.44
CA ASN A 226 3.48 -20.80 8.74
C ASN A 226 4.08 -19.61 9.49
N ASN A 227 5.41 -19.46 9.43
CA ASN A 227 6.10 -18.28 9.94
C ASN A 227 5.64 -17.00 9.24
N GLU A 228 5.46 -17.03 7.91
CA GLU A 228 4.93 -15.88 7.18
C GLU A 228 3.51 -15.53 7.65
N MET A 229 2.60 -16.49 7.75
CA MET A 229 1.26 -16.26 8.28
C MET A 229 1.25 -15.73 9.73
N MET A 230 2.26 -16.07 10.54
CA MET A 230 2.48 -15.50 11.87
C MET A 230 3.03 -14.06 11.82
N ARG A 231 3.85 -13.71 10.83
CA ARG A 231 4.30 -12.32 10.60
C ARG A 231 3.13 -11.42 10.24
N TRP A 232 2.24 -11.91 9.37
CA TRP A 232 1.02 -11.20 8.96
C TRP A 232 -0.08 -11.18 10.03
N GLY A 233 0.06 -11.97 11.10
CA GLY A 233 -0.86 -11.96 12.24
C GLY A 233 -2.16 -12.74 12.02
N ILE A 234 -2.23 -13.61 11.00
CA ILE A 234 -3.38 -14.49 10.74
C ILE A 234 -3.22 -15.89 11.38
N VAL A 235 -2.02 -16.19 11.88
CA VAL A 235 -1.71 -17.36 12.74
C VAL A 235 -1.14 -16.85 14.05
N ARG A 236 -1.55 -17.46 15.18
CA ARG A 236 -1.00 -17.11 16.48
C ARG A 236 0.45 -17.56 16.56
N ARG A 237 1.32 -16.67 17.03
CA ARG A 237 2.65 -17.09 17.47
C ARG A 237 2.49 -17.96 18.71
N PRO A 238 3.20 -19.09 18.82
CA PRO A 238 3.27 -19.84 20.06
C PRO A 238 3.72 -18.89 21.18
N ALA A 239 3.22 -19.09 22.40
CA ALA A 239 3.81 -18.42 23.55
C ALA A 239 5.30 -18.77 23.58
N HIS A 240 6.16 -17.75 23.70
CA HIS A 240 7.60 -17.96 23.70
C HIS A 240 7.96 -18.85 24.89
N THR A 241 8.33 -20.11 24.64
CA THR A 241 8.62 -21.11 25.69
C THR A 241 9.74 -20.65 26.63
N ALA A 242 10.66 -19.81 26.13
CA ALA A 242 11.75 -19.28 26.92
C ALA A 242 11.38 -18.10 27.84
N HIS A 243 10.24 -17.43 27.67
CA HIS A 243 9.91 -16.27 28.52
C HIS A 243 9.52 -16.70 29.94
N TRP A 244 8.81 -17.82 30.05
CA TRP A 244 8.51 -18.43 31.35
C TRP A 244 9.72 -19.16 31.89
N LYS A 245 10.49 -19.86 31.04
CA LYS A 245 11.68 -20.58 31.49
C LYS A 245 12.74 -19.64 32.06
N ALA A 246 13.03 -18.53 31.38
CA ALA A 246 13.94 -17.50 31.88
C ALA A 246 13.40 -16.77 33.12
N TRP A 247 12.08 -16.57 33.22
CA TRP A 247 11.45 -15.99 34.42
C TRP A 247 11.50 -16.94 35.61
N PHE A 248 11.15 -18.21 35.44
CA PHE A 248 11.22 -19.24 36.48
C PHE A 248 12.68 -19.55 36.89
N GLU A 249 13.64 -19.50 35.95
CA GLU A 249 15.08 -19.60 36.25
C GLU A 249 15.58 -18.37 37.03
N ALA A 250 15.13 -17.16 36.70
CA ALA A 250 15.48 -15.92 37.42
C ALA A 250 14.87 -15.85 38.83
N GLU A 251 13.66 -16.40 39.03
CA GLU A 251 12.96 -16.45 40.31
C GLU A 251 13.29 -17.71 41.15
N GLY A 252 14.16 -18.60 40.66
CA GLY A 252 14.56 -19.82 41.37
C GLY A 252 13.42 -20.83 41.57
N LEU A 253 12.41 -20.81 40.69
CA LEU A 253 11.18 -21.62 40.78
C LEU A 253 11.24 -22.92 39.95
N TYR A 254 12.38 -23.19 39.31
CA TYR A 254 12.67 -24.51 38.73
C TYR A 254 13.43 -25.37 39.74
N ASN A 255 12.81 -26.48 40.17
CA ASN A 255 13.50 -27.62 40.79
C ASN A 255 13.79 -28.67 39.73
#